data_AF-A0A212QT79-F1
#
_entry.id   AF-A0A212QT79-F1
#
_cell.length_a   1.000
_cell.length_b   1.000
_cell.length_c   1.000
_cell.angle_alpha   90.00
_cell.angle_beta   90.00
_cell.angle_gamma   90.00
#
_symmetry.space_group_name_H-M   'P 1'
#
loop_
_entity.id
_entity.type
_entity.pdbx_description
1 polymer ?
#
loop_
_entity_poly.entity_id
_entity_poly.type
_entity_poly.pdbx_seq_one_letter_code
_entity_poly.pdbx_strand_id
1 'polypeptide(L)'
;METRAPSWLPIPITVSLVILGWVIARMTPPEGPEIAVRILGSPLGLRWTPALGIGLFSAALAAAGTESFLRSHPRFQEESWGRQLSRLITPAGVALGGMLFTLGFPVSPIWWIGLGLGGMALAVAMLGERYRLETRGIPALATPLLVQALGYLIALAAIVGVFQSGWRTLSHMILGGLIAAGLAATRLVEAEVPERRRWLYVALIGWSMAAVAAAFRYWTLSPVTLGLWWLIMLYELVEMSLWHLQGRALSPRVAVEFGSLGFLVALLARWLAG
;
A
#
# COMPACT_ATOMS: atom_id res chain seq x y z
N MET A 1 -30.34 -24.07 16.92
CA MET A 1 -29.29 -24.47 15.97
C MET A 1 -28.78 -23.21 15.29
N GLU A 2 -27.70 -22.61 15.80
CA GLU A 2 -27.04 -21.50 15.12
C GLU A 2 -26.31 -22.04 13.90
N THR A 3 -26.84 -21.75 12.72
CA THR A 3 -26.15 -21.99 11.46
C THR A 3 -24.96 -21.03 11.39
N ARG A 4 -23.78 -21.49 11.85
CA ARG A 4 -22.53 -20.73 11.66
C ARG A 4 -22.29 -20.56 10.16
N ALA A 5 -22.50 -19.34 9.69
CA ALA A 5 -22.19 -18.95 8.32
C ALA A 5 -20.73 -19.33 8.00
N PRO A 6 -20.45 -19.89 6.80
CA PRO A 6 -19.10 -20.27 6.44
C PRO A 6 -18.14 -19.07 6.54
N SER A 7 -17.02 -19.26 7.25
CA SER A 7 -16.09 -18.17 7.61
C SER A 7 -15.40 -17.47 6.43
N TRP A 8 -15.60 -17.95 5.20
CA TRP A 8 -15.05 -17.40 3.95
C TRP A 8 -16.03 -16.53 3.15
N LEU A 9 -17.32 -16.47 3.53
CA LEU A 9 -18.32 -15.65 2.83
C LEU A 9 -17.96 -14.17 2.64
N PRO A 10 -17.24 -13.48 3.56
CA PRO A 10 -16.91 -12.07 3.38
C PRO A 10 -16.07 -11.80 2.13
N ILE A 11 -15.16 -12.70 1.73
CA ILE A 11 -14.24 -12.47 0.61
C ILE A 11 -14.97 -12.26 -0.72
N PRO A 12 -15.75 -13.23 -1.25
CA PRO A 12 -16.38 -13.08 -2.55
C PRO A 12 -17.38 -11.90 -2.60
N ILE A 13 -18.06 -11.62 -1.48
CA ILE A 13 -18.99 -10.49 -1.37
C ILE A 13 -18.22 -9.17 -1.48
N THR A 14 -17.19 -8.98 -0.65
CA THR A 14 -16.37 -7.76 -0.66
C THR A 14 -15.69 -7.56 -2.02
N VAL A 15 -15.08 -8.61 -2.59
CA VAL A 15 -14.44 -8.54 -3.91
C VAL A 15 -15.44 -8.13 -4.99
N SER A 16 -16.64 -8.72 -5.01
CA SER A 16 -17.66 -8.39 -6.01
C SER A 16 -18.13 -6.95 -5.89
N LEU A 17 -18.36 -6.46 -4.67
CA LEU A 17 -18.78 -5.08 -4.44
C LEU A 17 -17.68 -4.06 -4.78
N VAL A 18 -16.41 -4.39 -4.50
CA VAL A 18 -15.28 -3.54 -4.87
C VAL A 18 -15.13 -3.46 -6.39
N ILE A 19 -15.19 -4.60 -7.09
CA ILE A 19 -15.17 -4.64 -8.56
C ILE A 19 -16.34 -3.84 -9.14
N LEU A 20 -17.55 -3.99 -8.59
CA LEU A 20 -18.71 -3.20 -9.00
C LEU A 20 -18.44 -1.70 -8.82
N GLY A 21 -17.84 -1.30 -7.69
CA GLY A 21 -17.39 0.07 -7.46
C GLY A 21 -16.44 0.57 -8.56
N TRP A 22 -15.46 -0.25 -8.97
CA TRP A 22 -14.55 0.11 -10.06
C TRP A 22 -15.26 0.31 -11.40
N VAL A 23 -16.24 -0.55 -11.72
CA VAL A 23 -17.07 -0.41 -12.93
C VAL A 23 -17.89 0.88 -12.87
N ILE A 24 -18.54 1.17 -11.73
CA ILE A 24 -19.34 2.38 -11.53
C ILE A 24 -18.46 3.63 -11.66
N ALA A 25 -17.27 3.63 -11.04
CA ALA A 25 -16.36 4.76 -11.09
C ALA A 25 -15.97 5.14 -12.52
N ARG A 26 -15.79 4.15 -13.40
CA ARG A 26 -15.52 4.41 -14.82
C ARG A 26 -16.67 5.10 -15.54
N MET A 27 -17.91 4.82 -15.13
CA MET A 27 -19.10 5.46 -15.69
C MET A 27 -19.30 6.89 -15.19
N THR A 28 -18.58 7.29 -14.13
CA THR A 28 -18.66 8.67 -13.62
C THR A 28 -17.84 9.62 -14.48
N PRO A 29 -18.33 10.86 -14.71
CA PRO A 29 -17.56 11.86 -15.43
C PRO A 29 -16.27 12.19 -14.66
N PRO A 30 -15.16 12.46 -15.37
CA PRO A 30 -13.87 12.79 -14.74
C PRO A 30 -13.87 14.18 -14.11
N GLU A 31 -14.89 14.99 -14.37
CA GLU A 31 -15.02 16.34 -13.87
C GLU A 31 -15.48 16.35 -12.41
N GLY A 32 -14.86 17.21 -11.61
CA GLY A 32 -15.21 17.42 -10.23
C GLY A 32 -14.71 18.78 -9.75
N PRO A 33 -15.29 19.34 -8.69
CA PRO A 33 -14.87 20.63 -8.17
C PRO A 33 -13.39 20.61 -7.76
N GLU A 34 -12.65 21.63 -8.20
CA GLU A 34 -11.28 21.86 -7.74
C GLU A 34 -11.32 22.57 -6.40
N ILE A 35 -10.97 21.85 -5.34
CA ILE A 35 -10.87 22.43 -4.00
C ILE A 35 -9.45 22.96 -3.86
N ALA A 36 -9.29 24.27 -4.05
CA ALA A 36 -8.02 24.95 -3.88
C ALA A 36 -7.79 25.24 -2.39
N VAL A 37 -7.09 24.33 -1.70
CA VAL A 37 -6.69 24.54 -0.30
C VAL A 37 -5.29 25.17 -0.29
N ARG A 38 -5.09 26.31 0.36
CA ARG A 38 -3.75 26.87 0.56
C ARG A 38 -3.16 26.33 1.86
N ILE A 39 -2.08 25.56 1.75
CA ILE A 39 -1.32 25.06 2.91
C ILE A 39 0.10 25.61 2.79
N LEU A 40 0.57 26.30 3.84
CA LEU A 40 1.91 26.94 3.87
C LEU A 40 2.16 27.86 2.66
N GLY A 41 1.14 28.59 2.21
CA GLY A 41 1.22 29.49 1.05
C GLY A 41 1.21 28.79 -0.32
N SER A 42 1.33 27.46 -0.37
CA SER A 42 1.22 26.67 -1.60
C SER A 42 -0.23 26.28 -1.86
N PRO A 43 -0.80 26.57 -3.04
CA PRO A 43 -2.12 26.06 -3.41
C PRO A 43 -2.02 24.55 -3.67
N LEU A 44 -2.64 23.77 -2.80
CA LEU A 44 -2.91 22.36 -2.96
C LEU A 44 -4.23 22.24 -3.73
N GLY A 45 -4.14 22.21 -5.06
CA GLY A 45 -5.29 21.96 -5.92
C GLY A 45 -5.61 20.47 -5.88
N LEU A 46 -6.51 20.05 -4.99
CA LEU A 46 -7.04 18.69 -5.01
C LEU A 46 -8.36 18.71 -5.75
N ARG A 47 -8.42 18.00 -6.88
CA ARG A 47 -9.69 17.81 -7.60
C ARG A 47 -10.45 16.69 -6.94
N TRP A 48 -11.60 17.02 -6.36
CA TRP A 48 -12.48 16.02 -5.79
C TRP A 48 -13.38 15.46 -6.89
N THR A 49 -13.03 14.29 -7.42
CA THR A 49 -13.84 13.63 -8.45
C THR A 49 -14.75 12.57 -7.83
N PRO A 50 -15.92 12.28 -8.42
CA PRO A 50 -16.77 11.17 -7.99
C PRO A 50 -16.01 9.83 -7.93
N ALA A 51 -15.10 9.62 -8.89
CA ALA A 51 -14.20 8.48 -8.90
C ALA A 51 -13.33 8.40 -7.62
N LEU A 52 -12.73 9.49 -7.15
CA LEU A 52 -11.98 9.45 -5.88
C LEU A 52 -12.86 9.05 -4.70
N GLY A 53 -14.10 9.57 -4.64
CA GLY A 53 -15.07 9.17 -3.61
C GLY A 53 -15.38 7.68 -3.65
N ILE A 54 -15.61 7.12 -4.83
CA ILE A 54 -15.84 5.68 -5.03
C ILE A 54 -14.59 4.87 -4.65
N GLY A 55 -13.39 5.35 -4.98
CA GLY A 55 -12.15 4.66 -4.63
C GLY A 55 -11.90 4.60 -3.13
N LEU A 56 -12.15 5.70 -2.42
CA LEU A 56 -12.09 5.73 -0.96
C LEU A 56 -13.16 4.82 -0.34
N PHE A 57 -14.37 4.80 -0.91
CA PHE A 57 -15.42 3.88 -0.48
C PHE A 57 -15.05 2.42 -0.72
N SER A 58 -14.48 2.07 -1.88
CA SER A 58 -13.97 0.73 -2.18
C SER A 58 -12.85 0.32 -1.23
N ALA A 59 -11.94 1.24 -0.88
CA ALA A 59 -10.89 1.00 0.09
C ALA A 59 -11.47 0.73 1.50
N ALA A 60 -12.44 1.54 1.93
CA ALA A 60 -13.14 1.35 3.19
C ALA A 60 -13.93 0.03 3.22
N LEU A 61 -14.56 -0.35 2.11
CA LEU A 61 -15.29 -1.60 1.97
C LEU A 61 -14.36 -2.81 2.01
N ALA A 62 -13.20 -2.73 1.37
CA ALA A 62 -12.16 -3.74 1.46
C ALA A 62 -11.61 -3.87 2.89
N ALA A 63 -11.36 -2.76 3.57
CA ALA A 63 -10.95 -2.76 4.97
C ALA A 63 -12.03 -3.41 5.87
N ALA A 64 -13.29 -3.00 5.75
CA ALA A 64 -14.40 -3.54 6.53
C ALA A 64 -14.66 -5.03 6.25
N GLY A 65 -14.59 -5.45 4.99
CA GLY A 65 -14.70 -6.84 4.59
C GLY A 65 -13.56 -7.70 5.14
N THR A 66 -12.34 -7.18 5.10
CA THR A 66 -11.16 -7.82 5.70
C THR A 66 -11.32 -7.92 7.21
N GLU A 67 -11.73 -6.84 7.88
CA GLU A 67 -11.94 -6.84 9.32
C GLU A 67 -13.00 -7.87 9.73
N SER A 68 -14.15 -7.91 9.04
CA SER A 68 -15.19 -8.91 9.26
C SER A 68 -14.65 -10.34 9.11
N PHE A 69 -13.81 -10.59 8.10
CA PHE A 69 -13.14 -11.86 7.88
C PHE A 69 -12.14 -12.21 9.00
N LEU A 70 -11.29 -11.26 9.39
CA LEU A 70 -10.25 -11.45 10.41
C LEU A 70 -10.83 -11.56 11.83
N ARG A 71 -11.96 -10.92 12.14
CA ARG A 71 -12.65 -11.05 13.43
C ARG A 71 -13.06 -12.49 13.74
N SER A 72 -13.18 -13.36 12.73
CA SER A 72 -13.39 -14.80 12.96
C SER A 72 -12.17 -15.53 13.55
N HIS A 73 -10.99 -14.90 13.54
CA HIS A 73 -9.74 -15.47 14.02
C HIS A 73 -9.41 -14.98 15.45
N PRO A 74 -9.20 -15.88 16.44
CA PRO A 74 -8.99 -15.48 17.85
C PRO A 74 -7.86 -14.48 18.06
N ARG A 75 -6.70 -14.71 17.42
CA ARG A 75 -5.54 -13.81 17.53
C ARG A 75 -5.81 -12.38 17.08
N PHE A 76 -6.68 -12.18 16.09
CA PHE A 76 -7.01 -10.82 15.64
C PHE A 76 -7.76 -10.04 16.72
N GLN A 77 -8.63 -10.72 17.48
CA GLN A 77 -9.39 -10.10 18.56
C GLN A 77 -8.51 -9.71 19.76
N GLU A 78 -7.37 -10.39 19.93
CA GLU A 78 -6.39 -10.10 20.98
C GLU A 78 -5.42 -8.97 20.61
N GLU A 79 -5.37 -8.57 19.32
CA GLU A 79 -4.49 -7.50 18.87
C GLU A 79 -4.98 -6.12 19.32
N SER A 80 -4.02 -5.21 19.56
CA SER A 80 -4.35 -3.80 19.81
C SER A 80 -4.95 -3.14 18.57
N TRP A 81 -5.74 -2.08 18.78
CA TRP A 81 -6.41 -1.33 17.71
C TRP A 81 -5.47 -0.93 16.57
N GLY A 82 -4.29 -0.38 16.85
CA GLY A 82 -3.37 0.02 15.79
C GLY A 82 -2.75 -1.15 15.03
N ARG A 83 -2.63 -2.34 15.65
CA ARG A 83 -2.23 -3.56 14.94
C ARG A 83 -3.30 -4.01 13.97
N GLN A 84 -4.55 -4.05 14.43
CA GLN A 84 -5.71 -4.37 13.59
C GLN A 84 -5.77 -3.42 12.40
N LEU A 85 -5.73 -2.11 12.64
CA LEU A 85 -5.76 -1.08 11.59
C LEU A 85 -4.64 -1.29 10.55
N SER A 86 -3.43 -1.58 11.00
CA SER A 86 -2.28 -1.77 10.12
C SER A 86 -2.43 -2.98 9.17
N ARG A 87 -3.17 -4.03 9.57
CA ARG A 87 -3.49 -5.17 8.70
C ARG A 87 -4.52 -4.82 7.63
N LEU A 88 -5.38 -3.83 7.86
CA LEU A 88 -6.42 -3.42 6.92
C LEU A 88 -5.90 -2.52 5.79
N ILE A 89 -4.71 -1.95 5.96
CA ILE A 89 -4.11 -1.03 4.98
C ILE A 89 -3.79 -1.77 3.67
N THR A 90 -3.26 -2.99 3.70
CA THR A 90 -2.90 -3.71 2.46
C THR A 90 -4.13 -3.97 1.58
N PRO A 91 -5.22 -4.59 2.08
CA PRO A 91 -6.41 -4.81 1.25
C PRO A 91 -7.08 -3.51 0.79
N ALA A 92 -7.11 -2.48 1.65
CA ALA A 92 -7.62 -1.15 1.27
C ALA A 92 -6.79 -0.52 0.13
N GLY A 93 -5.46 -0.63 0.22
CA GLY A 93 -4.53 -0.18 -0.81
C GLY A 93 -4.70 -0.94 -2.13
N VAL A 94 -4.94 -2.25 -2.08
CA VAL A 94 -5.24 -3.08 -3.27
C VAL A 94 -6.54 -2.61 -3.92
N ALA A 95 -7.57 -2.36 -3.13
CA ALA A 95 -8.86 -1.88 -3.62
C ALA A 95 -8.74 -0.51 -4.31
N LEU A 96 -7.99 0.42 -3.72
CA LEU A 96 -7.76 1.74 -4.29
C LEU A 96 -6.85 1.68 -5.54
N GLY A 97 -5.75 0.91 -5.46
CA GLY A 97 -4.80 0.75 -6.56
C GLY A 97 -5.41 0.05 -7.78
N GLY A 98 -6.21 -0.99 -7.56
CA GLY A 98 -6.95 -1.68 -8.62
C GLY A 98 -7.93 -0.74 -9.32
N MET A 99 -8.60 0.14 -8.58
CA MET A 99 -9.45 1.17 -9.18
C MET A 99 -8.64 2.11 -10.08
N LEU A 100 -7.57 2.71 -9.57
CA LEU A 100 -6.74 3.63 -10.32
C LEU A 100 -6.18 2.98 -11.60
N PHE A 101 -5.76 1.72 -11.50
CA PHE A 101 -5.36 0.92 -12.64
C PHE A 101 -6.50 0.81 -13.67
N THR A 102 -7.70 0.40 -13.26
CA THR A 102 -8.83 0.20 -14.19
C THR A 102 -9.32 1.49 -14.86
N LEU A 103 -9.13 2.64 -14.23
CA LEU A 103 -9.42 3.95 -14.83
C LEU A 103 -8.39 4.36 -15.89
N GLY A 104 -7.14 3.91 -15.75
CA GLY A 104 -6.04 4.26 -16.66
C GLY A 104 -6.08 3.56 -18.03
N PHE A 105 -6.86 2.48 -18.18
CA PHE A 105 -6.92 1.70 -19.42
C PHE A 105 -8.25 1.91 -20.17
N PRO A 106 -8.27 1.86 -21.51
CA PRO A 106 -9.50 1.84 -22.30
C PRO A 106 -10.28 0.53 -22.12
N VAL A 107 -11.60 0.56 -22.34
CA VAL A 107 -12.44 -0.66 -22.32
C VAL A 107 -11.96 -1.57 -23.46
N SER A 108 -11.37 -2.68 -23.07
CA SER A 108 -10.73 -3.65 -23.95
C SER A 108 -10.72 -5.01 -23.26
N PRO A 109 -10.38 -6.11 -23.95
CA PRO A 109 -10.19 -7.41 -23.29
C PRO A 109 -9.21 -7.34 -22.12
N ILE A 110 -8.16 -6.51 -22.23
CA ILE A 110 -7.17 -6.26 -21.18
C ILE A 110 -7.82 -5.64 -19.94
N TRP A 111 -8.81 -4.76 -20.11
CA TRP A 111 -9.53 -4.16 -19.00
C TRP A 111 -10.32 -5.21 -18.18
N TRP A 112 -10.99 -6.15 -18.85
CA TRP A 112 -11.69 -7.25 -18.19
C TRP A 112 -10.73 -8.19 -17.46
N ILE A 113 -9.59 -8.50 -18.08
CA ILE A 113 -8.51 -9.26 -17.44
C ILE A 113 -8.00 -8.50 -16.20
N GLY A 114 -7.81 -7.18 -16.32
CA GLY A 114 -7.40 -6.31 -15.21
C GLY A 114 -8.39 -6.31 -14.05
N LEU A 115 -9.70 -6.29 -14.31
CA LEU A 115 -10.73 -6.43 -13.29
C LEU A 115 -10.61 -7.78 -12.56
N GLY A 116 -10.49 -8.87 -13.31
CA GLY A 116 -10.34 -10.21 -12.74
C GLY A 116 -9.07 -10.36 -11.90
N LEU A 117 -7.94 -9.88 -12.41
CA LEU A 117 -6.66 -9.89 -11.69
C LEU A 117 -6.68 -8.99 -10.45
N GLY A 118 -7.32 -7.82 -10.53
CA GLY A 118 -7.48 -6.92 -9.37
C GLY A 118 -8.35 -7.54 -8.28
N GLY A 119 -9.45 -8.21 -8.66
CA GLY A 119 -10.28 -8.98 -7.74
C GLY A 119 -9.52 -10.13 -7.08
N MET A 120 -8.74 -10.87 -7.87
CA MET A 120 -7.86 -11.93 -7.37
C MET A 120 -6.82 -11.38 -6.40
N ALA A 121 -6.16 -10.27 -6.74
CA ALA A 121 -5.19 -9.61 -5.88
C ALA A 121 -5.80 -9.18 -4.54
N LEU A 122 -7.03 -8.65 -4.55
CA LEU A 122 -7.75 -8.30 -3.33
C LEU A 122 -8.08 -9.54 -2.50
N ALA A 123 -8.55 -10.62 -3.11
CA ALA A 123 -8.80 -11.88 -2.42
C ALA A 123 -7.51 -12.44 -1.78
N VAL A 124 -6.39 -12.41 -2.51
CA VAL A 124 -5.06 -12.81 -2.01
C VAL A 124 -4.62 -11.93 -0.84
N ALA A 125 -4.84 -10.61 -0.91
CA ALA A 125 -4.52 -9.70 0.18
C ALA A 125 -5.33 -10.01 1.46
N MET A 126 -6.64 -10.23 1.33
CA MET A 126 -7.51 -10.61 2.45
C MET A 126 -7.10 -11.96 3.06
N LEU A 127 -6.84 -12.95 2.22
CA LEU A 127 -6.40 -14.28 2.66
C LEU A 127 -5.04 -14.22 3.33
N GLY A 128 -4.07 -13.54 2.74
CA GLY A 128 -2.73 -13.51 3.27
C GLY A 128 -2.63 -12.76 4.60
N GLU A 129 -3.44 -11.72 4.85
CA GLU A 129 -3.52 -11.11 6.19
C GLU A 129 -4.05 -12.11 7.24
N ARG A 130 -4.98 -12.99 6.87
CA ARG A 130 -5.42 -14.07 7.77
C ARG A 130 -4.32 -15.11 7.98
N TYR A 131 -3.63 -15.52 6.93
CA TYR A 131 -2.52 -16.48 7.04
C TYR A 131 -1.34 -15.92 7.84
N ARG A 132 -1.11 -14.61 7.83
CA ARG A 132 -0.12 -13.94 8.72
C ARG A 132 -0.46 -14.08 10.21
N LEU A 133 -1.68 -14.46 10.57
CA LEU A 133 -2.07 -14.77 11.94
C LEU A 133 -1.79 -16.23 12.32
N GLU A 134 -1.54 -17.11 11.35
CA GLU A 134 -1.24 -18.53 11.60
C GLU A 134 0.25 -18.73 11.94
N THR A 135 0.55 -19.54 12.96
CA THR A 135 1.95 -19.81 13.39
C THR A 135 2.58 -21.06 12.80
N ARG A 136 1.84 -21.91 12.08
CA ARG A 136 2.33 -23.23 11.62
C ARG A 136 1.67 -23.63 10.30
N GLY A 137 2.43 -24.32 9.43
CA GLY A 137 1.95 -24.92 8.18
C GLY A 137 2.60 -24.34 6.91
N ILE A 138 2.47 -25.04 5.78
CA ILE A 138 2.93 -24.60 4.44
C ILE A 138 2.32 -23.24 4.02
N PRO A 139 1.04 -22.93 4.32
CA PRO A 139 0.45 -21.60 4.07
C PRO A 139 1.11 -20.44 4.85
N ALA A 140 1.88 -20.74 5.90
CA ALA A 140 2.55 -19.74 6.72
C ALA A 140 3.83 -19.15 6.08
N LEU A 141 4.34 -19.74 4.99
CA LEU A 141 5.55 -19.23 4.31
C LEU A 141 5.27 -18.47 3.01
N ALA A 142 4.43 -19.01 2.11
CA ALA A 142 4.30 -18.47 0.74
C ALA A 142 3.34 -17.28 0.64
N THR A 143 2.20 -17.34 1.35
CA THR A 143 1.16 -16.29 1.26
C THR A 143 1.59 -14.95 1.86
N PRO A 144 2.35 -14.91 2.97
CA PRO A 144 2.89 -13.65 3.49
C PRO A 144 3.80 -12.94 2.49
N LEU A 145 4.65 -13.67 1.76
CA LEU A 145 5.54 -13.10 0.73
C LEU A 145 4.76 -12.52 -0.45
N LEU A 146 3.68 -13.17 -0.88
CA LEU A 146 2.83 -12.65 -1.96
C LEU A 146 2.12 -11.36 -1.57
N VAL A 147 1.56 -11.30 -0.36
CA VAL A 147 0.97 -10.05 0.17
C VAL A 147 2.03 -8.98 0.35
N GLN A 148 3.23 -9.39 0.75
CA GLN A 148 4.40 -8.53 0.86
C GLN A 148 4.74 -7.85 -0.48
N ALA A 149 4.93 -8.66 -1.51
CA ALA A 149 5.21 -8.21 -2.88
C ALA A 149 4.08 -7.33 -3.43
N LEU A 150 2.83 -7.70 -3.17
CA LEU A 150 1.66 -6.93 -3.60
C LEU A 150 1.63 -5.54 -2.96
N GLY A 151 1.93 -5.43 -1.67
CA GLY A 151 2.03 -4.15 -0.97
C GLY A 151 3.10 -3.23 -1.56
N TYR A 152 4.29 -3.76 -1.87
CA TYR A 152 5.35 -2.98 -2.54
C TYR A 152 4.96 -2.61 -3.98
N LEU A 153 4.31 -3.50 -4.72
CA LEU A 153 3.87 -3.23 -6.09
C LEU A 153 2.83 -2.09 -6.14
N ILE A 154 1.90 -2.08 -5.20
CA ILE A 154 0.90 -1.00 -5.07
C ILE A 154 1.57 0.30 -4.66
N ALA A 155 2.49 0.27 -3.70
CA ALA A 155 3.25 1.46 -3.31
C ALA A 155 4.05 2.03 -4.48
N LEU A 156 4.69 1.16 -5.29
CA LEU A 156 5.41 1.55 -6.50
C LEU A 156 4.47 2.19 -7.53
N ALA A 157 3.35 1.55 -7.85
CA ALA A 157 2.38 2.10 -8.79
C ALA A 157 1.86 3.48 -8.32
N ALA A 158 1.54 3.60 -7.03
CA ALA A 158 1.07 4.84 -6.44
C ALA A 158 2.14 5.96 -6.51
N ILE A 159 3.38 5.69 -6.12
CA ILE A 159 4.43 6.71 -6.12
C ILE A 159 4.85 7.11 -7.54
N VAL A 160 4.86 6.16 -8.49
CA VAL A 160 5.07 6.47 -9.91
C VAL A 160 3.97 7.39 -10.43
N GLY A 161 2.71 7.12 -10.08
CA GLY A 161 1.59 8.00 -10.40
C GLY A 161 1.74 9.41 -9.80
N VAL A 162 2.25 9.51 -8.57
CA VAL A 162 2.59 10.80 -7.94
C VAL A 162 3.69 11.52 -8.75
N PHE A 163 4.76 10.84 -9.14
CA PHE A 163 5.85 11.46 -9.92
C PHE A 163 5.47 11.80 -11.37
N GLN A 164 4.51 11.10 -11.96
CA GLN A 164 3.92 11.45 -13.25
C GLN A 164 2.97 12.65 -13.15
N SER A 165 2.47 12.96 -11.95
CA SER A 165 1.54 14.06 -11.77
C SER A 165 2.26 15.41 -11.91
N GLY A 166 1.60 16.37 -12.58
CA GLY A 166 2.03 17.77 -12.58
C GLY A 166 1.82 18.49 -11.23
N TRP A 167 1.60 17.76 -10.13
CA TRP A 167 1.24 18.33 -8.83
C TRP A 167 2.37 19.11 -8.19
N ARG A 168 2.06 19.90 -7.14
CA ARG A 168 3.01 20.70 -6.37
C ARG A 168 3.87 19.85 -5.41
N THR A 169 4.99 20.41 -4.95
CA THR A 169 6.01 19.67 -4.17
C THR A 169 5.43 19.20 -2.85
N LEU A 170 4.58 20.03 -2.24
CA LEU A 170 3.84 19.68 -1.04
C LEU A 170 2.94 18.44 -1.24
N SER A 171 2.30 18.28 -2.42
CA SER A 171 1.50 17.09 -2.73
C SER A 171 2.37 15.83 -2.82
N HIS A 172 3.57 15.95 -3.42
CA HIS A 172 4.54 14.84 -3.49
C HIS A 172 5.01 14.42 -2.09
N MET A 173 5.30 15.40 -1.22
CA MET A 173 5.67 15.15 0.17
C MET A 173 4.55 14.41 0.91
N ILE A 174 3.34 14.94 0.88
CA ILE A 174 2.20 14.38 1.63
C ILE A 174 1.90 12.96 1.13
N LEU A 175 1.74 12.78 -0.18
CA LEU A 175 1.34 11.48 -0.73
C LEU A 175 2.47 10.46 -0.64
N GLY A 176 3.71 10.84 -0.94
CA GLY A 176 4.87 9.97 -0.74
C GLY A 176 5.00 9.54 0.71
N GLY A 177 4.88 10.48 1.65
CA GLY A 177 4.91 10.18 3.08
C GLY A 177 3.79 9.26 3.54
N LEU A 178 2.56 9.47 3.07
CA LEU A 178 1.42 8.61 3.40
C LEU A 178 1.57 7.20 2.83
N ILE A 179 2.05 7.06 1.58
CA ILE A 179 2.33 5.75 0.97
C ILE A 179 3.40 5.01 1.79
N ALA A 180 4.49 5.70 2.14
CA ALA A 180 5.56 5.13 2.96
C ALA A 180 5.09 4.74 4.36
N ALA A 181 4.33 5.60 5.03
CA ALA A 181 3.78 5.32 6.35
C ALA A 181 2.80 4.14 6.32
N GLY A 182 1.92 4.07 5.31
CA GLY A 182 0.99 2.94 5.15
C GLY A 182 1.72 1.62 4.99
N LEU A 183 2.75 1.58 4.14
CA LEU A 183 3.55 0.37 3.96
C LEU A 183 4.39 0.01 5.19
N ALA A 184 4.98 1.01 5.85
CA ALA A 184 5.69 0.80 7.11
C ALA A 184 4.77 0.25 8.20
N ALA A 185 3.53 0.74 8.30
CA ALA A 185 2.55 0.25 9.26
C ALA A 185 2.25 -1.25 9.04
N THR A 186 2.06 -1.67 7.78
CA THR A 186 1.72 -3.08 7.46
C THR A 186 2.88 -4.04 7.75
N ARG A 187 4.14 -3.57 7.63
CA ARG A 187 5.35 -4.36 7.89
C ARG A 187 5.76 -4.39 9.34
N LEU A 188 5.82 -3.23 9.98
CA LEU A 188 6.21 -3.15 11.37
C LEU A 188 5.17 -3.78 12.31
N VAL A 189 4.01 -4.21 11.78
CA VAL A 189 3.08 -5.10 12.48
C VAL A 189 3.74 -6.37 13.01
N GLU A 190 4.71 -6.91 12.26
CA GLU A 190 5.42 -8.16 12.58
C GLU A 190 6.39 -8.01 13.76
N ALA A 191 6.74 -6.78 14.15
CA ALA A 191 7.52 -6.54 15.35
C ALA A 191 6.63 -6.67 16.60
N GLU A 192 7.00 -7.54 17.53
CA GLU A 192 6.37 -7.69 18.84
C GLU A 192 6.83 -6.58 19.82
N VAL A 193 6.64 -5.32 19.43
CA VAL A 193 7.01 -4.13 20.22
C VAL A 193 5.79 -3.33 20.66
N PRO A 194 5.91 -2.52 21.73
CA PRO A 194 4.84 -1.61 22.16
C PRO A 194 4.33 -0.74 21.01
N GLU A 195 3.02 -0.55 20.96
CA GLU A 195 2.33 0.17 19.89
C GLU A 195 2.86 1.58 19.66
N ARG A 196 3.09 2.35 20.74
CA ARG A 196 3.67 3.69 20.67
C ARG A 196 5.01 3.70 19.94
N ARG A 197 5.90 2.73 20.23
CA ARG A 197 7.22 2.65 19.60
C ARG A 197 7.08 2.33 18.11
N ARG A 198 6.19 1.41 17.74
CA ARG A 198 5.91 1.06 16.35
C ARG A 198 5.42 2.27 15.53
N TRP A 199 4.42 3.00 16.03
CA TRP A 199 3.87 4.17 15.35
C TRP A 199 4.87 5.32 15.23
N LEU A 200 5.79 5.48 16.20
CA LEU A 200 6.90 6.43 16.06
C LEU A 200 7.79 6.11 14.85
N TYR A 201 8.12 4.82 14.64
CA TYR A 201 8.90 4.40 13.47
C TYR A 201 8.11 4.56 12.17
N VAL A 202 6.81 4.22 12.16
CA VAL A 202 5.92 4.47 11.02
C VAL A 202 5.91 5.95 10.62
N ALA A 203 5.75 6.84 11.60
CA ALA A 203 5.75 8.29 11.37
C ALA A 203 7.10 8.80 10.88
N LEU A 204 8.21 8.31 11.47
CA LEU A 204 9.56 8.69 11.07
C LEU A 204 9.90 8.25 9.64
N ILE A 205 9.51 7.02 9.27
CA ILE A 205 9.67 6.49 7.92
C ILE A 205 8.85 7.32 6.93
N GLY A 206 7.57 7.56 7.23
CA GLY A 206 6.71 8.40 6.40
C GLY A 206 7.27 9.80 6.20
N TRP A 207 7.72 10.45 7.26
CA TRP A 207 8.35 11.77 7.20
C TRP A 207 9.63 11.78 6.36
N SER A 208 10.51 10.80 6.58
CA SER A 208 11.77 10.70 5.85
C SER A 208 11.52 10.50 4.35
N MET A 209 10.61 9.61 4.00
CA MET A 209 10.26 9.35 2.60
C MET A 209 9.45 10.46 1.95
N ALA A 210 8.72 11.28 2.72
CA ALA A 210 8.11 12.52 2.25
C ALA A 210 9.16 13.51 1.75
N ALA A 211 10.25 13.69 2.51
CA ALA A 211 11.36 14.56 2.12
C ALA A 211 12.07 14.03 0.86
N VAL A 212 12.29 12.71 0.77
CA VAL A 212 12.85 12.08 -0.43
C VAL A 212 11.95 12.30 -1.66
N ALA A 213 10.63 12.11 -1.53
CA ALA A 213 9.69 12.37 -2.62
C ALA A 213 9.70 13.84 -3.07
N ALA A 214 9.87 14.78 -2.13
CA ALA A 214 10.04 16.20 -2.44
C ALA A 214 11.32 16.45 -3.26
N ALA A 215 12.44 15.85 -2.84
CA ALA A 215 13.74 16.04 -3.49
C ALA A 215 13.74 15.47 -4.91
N PHE A 216 13.16 14.29 -5.11
CA PHE A 216 13.11 13.59 -6.40
C PHE A 216 12.37 14.37 -7.48
N ARG A 217 11.44 15.24 -7.12
CA ARG A 217 10.77 16.13 -8.08
C ARG A 217 11.75 16.98 -8.89
N TYR A 218 12.86 17.39 -8.30
CA TYR A 218 13.84 18.27 -8.97
C TYR A 218 14.80 17.49 -9.87
N TRP A 219 14.71 16.16 -9.90
CA TRP A 219 15.55 15.30 -10.72
C TRP A 219 14.89 15.07 -12.08
N THR A 220 15.69 15.03 -13.13
CA THR A 220 15.24 14.87 -14.52
C THR A 220 15.11 13.40 -14.96
N LEU A 221 15.03 12.47 -14.01
CA LEU A 221 14.90 11.04 -14.29
C LEU A 221 13.46 10.68 -14.62
N SER A 222 13.27 9.52 -15.27
CA SER A 222 11.92 9.02 -15.54
C SER A 222 11.15 8.76 -14.24
N PRO A 223 9.81 8.96 -14.20
CA PRO A 223 9.00 8.69 -13.00
C PRO A 223 9.10 7.25 -12.50
N VAL A 224 9.27 6.29 -13.42
CA VAL A 224 9.48 4.87 -13.08
C VAL A 224 10.82 4.69 -12.35
N THR A 225 11.89 5.28 -12.89
CA THR A 225 13.21 5.24 -12.25
C THR A 225 13.16 5.87 -10.86
N LEU A 226 12.57 7.06 -10.72
CA LEU A 226 12.40 7.72 -9.41
C LEU A 226 11.58 6.87 -8.44
N GLY A 227 10.48 6.26 -8.92
CA GLY A 227 9.66 5.35 -8.12
C GLY A 227 10.42 4.12 -7.62
N LEU A 228 11.25 3.52 -8.46
CA LEU A 228 12.09 2.38 -8.09
C LEU A 228 13.14 2.77 -7.04
N TRP A 229 13.85 3.89 -7.24
CA TRP A 229 14.79 4.43 -6.24
C TRP A 229 14.09 4.69 -4.91
N TRP A 230 12.92 5.31 -4.95
CA TRP A 230 12.14 5.63 -3.76
C TRP A 230 11.69 4.36 -3.03
N LEU A 231 11.27 3.32 -3.77
CA LEU A 231 10.85 2.03 -3.22
C LEU A 231 12.01 1.29 -2.55
N ILE A 232 13.20 1.31 -3.15
CA ILE A 232 14.39 0.68 -2.60
C ILE A 232 14.77 1.33 -1.27
N MET A 233 14.80 2.67 -1.22
CA MET A 233 15.07 3.40 0.02
C MET A 233 14.02 3.11 1.10
N LEU A 234 12.73 3.03 0.72
CA LEU A 234 11.66 2.66 1.64
C LEU A 234 11.84 1.22 2.16
N TYR A 235 12.12 0.27 1.27
CA TYR A 235 12.37 -1.13 1.63
C TYR A 235 13.49 -1.23 2.67
N GLU A 236 14.65 -0.64 2.39
CA GLU A 236 15.78 -0.66 3.30
C GLU A 236 15.42 -0.04 4.66
N LEU A 237 14.78 1.12 4.66
CA LEU A 237 14.43 1.81 5.90
C LEU A 237 13.43 1.03 6.75
N VAL A 238 12.44 0.39 6.11
CA VAL A 238 11.44 -0.46 6.79
C VAL A 238 12.09 -1.73 7.33
N GLU A 239 12.90 -2.43 6.53
CA GLU A 239 13.54 -3.68 6.96
C GLU A 239 14.60 -3.44 8.04
N MET A 240 15.41 -2.39 7.92
CA MET A 240 16.35 -1.99 8.99
C MET A 240 15.62 -1.67 10.29
N SER A 241 14.50 -0.94 10.20
CA SER A 241 13.66 -0.61 11.35
C SER A 241 13.04 -1.87 11.97
N LEU A 242 12.51 -2.78 11.16
CA LEU A 242 11.94 -4.05 11.61
C LEU A 242 12.99 -4.88 12.34
N TRP A 243 14.17 -5.01 11.75
CA TRP A 243 15.27 -5.79 12.28
C TRP A 243 15.81 -5.22 13.61
N HIS A 244 15.92 -3.89 13.71
CA HIS A 244 16.24 -3.19 14.96
C HIS A 244 15.15 -3.38 16.03
N LEU A 245 13.87 -3.25 15.65
CA LEU A 245 12.74 -3.41 16.58
C LEU A 245 12.61 -4.85 17.10
N GLN A 246 13.04 -5.84 16.32
CA GLN A 246 13.13 -7.24 16.75
C GLN A 246 14.32 -7.52 17.68
N GLY A 247 15.10 -6.51 18.07
CA GLY A 247 16.22 -6.65 18.99
C GLY A 247 17.45 -7.35 18.39
N ARG A 248 17.52 -7.44 17.05
CA ARG A 248 18.69 -8.00 16.35
C ARG A 248 19.79 -6.92 16.25
N ALA A 249 21.03 -7.29 16.58
CA ALA A 249 22.14 -6.34 16.69
C ALA A 249 22.65 -5.90 15.30
N LEU A 250 22.56 -4.61 14.96
CA LEU A 250 23.00 -4.06 13.66
C LEU A 250 24.51 -4.17 13.56
N SER A 251 24.99 -5.29 13.01
CA SER A 251 26.38 -5.36 12.60
C SER A 251 26.56 -4.35 11.46
N PRO A 252 27.61 -3.53 11.47
CA PRO A 252 27.91 -2.58 10.39
C PRO A 252 27.97 -3.27 9.02
N ARG A 253 28.34 -4.54 9.01
CA ARG A 253 28.35 -5.41 7.83
C ARG A 253 26.95 -5.61 7.23
N VAL A 254 25.94 -5.84 8.04
CA VAL A 254 24.55 -6.01 7.59
C VAL A 254 24.00 -4.69 7.02
N ALA A 255 24.31 -3.55 7.65
CA ALA A 255 23.91 -2.24 7.12
C ALA A 255 24.55 -1.94 5.75
N VAL A 256 25.83 -2.31 5.58
CA VAL A 256 26.54 -2.19 4.30
C VAL A 256 26.02 -3.19 3.27
N GLU A 257 25.69 -4.43 3.65
CA GLU A 257 25.09 -5.45 2.77
C GLU A 257 23.72 -4.99 2.25
N PHE A 258 22.87 -4.41 3.10
CA PHE A 258 21.59 -3.85 2.66
C PHE A 258 21.78 -2.65 1.72
N GLY A 259 22.59 -1.65 2.11
CA GLY A 259 22.82 -0.47 1.28
C GLY A 259 23.51 -0.76 -0.06
N SER A 260 24.38 -1.78 -0.12
CA SER A 260 25.03 -2.19 -1.37
C SER A 260 24.09 -2.95 -2.30
N LEU A 261 23.19 -3.79 -1.76
CA LEU A 261 22.13 -4.45 -2.54
C LEU A 261 21.14 -3.46 -3.14
N GLY A 262 20.64 -2.48 -2.36
CA GLY A 262 19.75 -1.47 -2.90
C GLY A 262 20.45 -0.58 -3.93
N PHE A 263 21.71 -0.19 -3.69
CA PHE A 263 22.50 0.53 -4.68
C PHE A 263 22.65 -0.26 -5.99
N LEU A 264 22.96 -1.55 -5.93
CA LEU A 264 23.08 -2.43 -7.10
C LEU A 264 21.77 -2.57 -7.87
N VAL A 265 20.65 -2.83 -7.18
CA VAL A 265 19.32 -2.95 -7.81
C VAL A 265 18.94 -1.64 -8.49
N ALA A 266 19.26 -0.52 -7.87
CA ALA A 266 18.92 0.79 -8.39
C ALA A 266 19.81 1.20 -9.59
N LEU A 267 21.07 0.78 -9.60
CA LEU A 267 21.98 0.92 -10.75
C LEU A 267 21.51 0.04 -11.93
N LEU A 268 21.02 -1.16 -11.64
CA LEU A 268 20.42 -2.07 -12.62
C LEU A 268 19.11 -1.53 -13.18
N ALA A 269 18.26 -0.94 -12.34
CA ALA A 269 17.03 -0.24 -12.75
C ALA A 269 17.33 0.96 -13.66
N ARG A 270 18.41 1.71 -13.39
CA ARG A 270 18.89 2.78 -14.27
C ARG A 270 19.35 2.23 -15.63
N TRP A 271 20.06 1.11 -15.64
CA TRP A 271 20.55 0.49 -16.87
C TRP A 271 19.43 -0.06 -17.74
N LEU A 272 18.39 -0.65 -17.14
CA LEU A 272 17.20 -1.15 -17.86
C LEU A 272 16.25 -0.05 -18.36
N ALA A 273 16.34 1.15 -17.80
CA ALA A 273 15.49 2.30 -18.15
C ALA A 273 16.18 3.32 -19.08
N GLY A 274 17.43 3.07 -19.48
CA GLY A 274 18.17 3.83 -20.49
C GLY A 274 18.05 3.19 -21.86
#